data_AF-A0A660PJX6-F1
#
_entry.id   AF-A0A660PJX6-F1
#
_cell.length_a   1.000
_cell.length_b   1.000
_cell.length_c   1.000
_cell.angle_alpha   90.00
_cell.angle_beta   90.00
_cell.angle_gamma   90.00
#
_symmetry.space_group_name_H-M   'P 1'
#
loop_
_entity.id
_entity.type
_entity.pdbx_description
1 polymer ?
#
loop_
_entity_poly.entity_id
_entity_poly.type
_entity_poly.pdbx_seq_one_letter_code
_entity_poly.pdbx_strand_id
1 'polypeptide(L)'
;MLENTLQAGFSQETLTTMNDPRIRKDENGYYIMSLSENSKVYFEDFYRFMEMTYNRATEERNRLNEKIAQTGDQHLETLSYYRARGVVIDLLIRTIKRFYADNSNFGIIMTPWCFGTVVLEKIEVYKERISRGEVEDANIVDYPYYVVKYIEEIYKTTLLEMFDFPDSAFQMRWQYSELLKKYSKILTNITGSLNSVLSMIKNYNR
;
A
#
# COMPACT_ATOMS: atom_id res chain seq x y z
N MET A 1 6.29 9.56 -15.18
CA MET A 1 4.90 9.97 -15.53
C MET A 1 4.07 8.72 -15.74
N LEU A 2 2.87 8.66 -15.17
CA LEU A 2 1.92 7.58 -15.44
C LEU A 2 1.12 7.89 -16.71
N GLU A 3 1.04 6.93 -17.64
CA GLU A 3 0.24 7.03 -18.89
C GLU A 3 0.49 8.29 -19.72
N ASN A 4 1.68 8.90 -19.63
CA ASN A 4 2.03 10.18 -20.27
C ASN A 4 1.06 11.36 -19.96
N THR A 5 0.21 11.24 -18.95
CA THR A 5 -0.85 12.21 -18.63
C THR A 5 -0.92 12.55 -17.14
N LEU A 6 -0.62 11.58 -16.27
CA LEU A 6 -0.59 11.76 -14.82
C LEU A 6 0.81 12.18 -14.37
N GLN A 7 0.89 13.38 -13.80
CA GLN A 7 2.10 13.92 -13.18
C GLN A 7 2.20 13.50 -11.72
N ALA A 8 3.43 13.35 -11.25
CA ALA A 8 3.71 13.09 -9.84
C ALA A 8 3.24 14.30 -9.00
N GLY A 9 2.51 14.04 -7.91
CA GLY A 9 1.95 15.10 -7.08
C GLY A 9 3.02 16.04 -6.50
N PHE A 10 4.18 15.49 -6.13
CA PHE A 10 5.34 16.26 -5.69
C PHE A 10 6.44 16.18 -6.75
N SER A 11 6.43 17.13 -7.67
CA SER A 11 7.51 17.28 -8.66
C SER A 11 8.80 17.79 -8.01
N GLN A 12 9.96 17.57 -8.65
CA GLN A 12 11.24 18.13 -8.19
C GLN A 12 11.18 19.66 -8.05
N GLU A 13 10.52 20.35 -8.98
CA GLU A 13 10.32 21.81 -8.93
C GLU A 13 9.52 22.21 -7.69
N THR A 14 8.44 21.49 -7.39
CA THR A 14 7.64 21.69 -6.18
C THR A 14 8.49 21.46 -4.93
N LEU A 15 9.27 20.38 -4.88
CA LEU A 15 10.11 20.04 -3.73
C LEU A 15 11.24 21.06 -3.50
N THR A 16 11.76 21.68 -4.56
CA THR A 16 12.79 22.73 -4.43
C THR A 16 12.25 24.06 -3.89
N THR A 17 10.99 24.37 -4.15
CA THR A 17 10.36 25.64 -3.78
C THR A 17 9.58 25.57 -2.48
N MET A 18 9.18 24.37 -2.06
CA MET A 18 8.41 24.15 -0.85
C MET A 18 9.30 24.23 0.39
N ASN A 19 8.92 25.10 1.34
CA ASN A 19 9.63 25.25 2.61
C ASN A 19 8.86 24.55 3.73
N ASP A 20 8.88 23.21 3.73
CA ASP A 20 8.25 22.38 4.78
C ASP A 20 9.32 21.64 5.60
N PRO A 21 9.32 21.75 6.95
CA PRO A 21 10.35 21.14 7.80
C PRO A 21 10.34 19.60 7.80
N ARG A 22 9.27 18.97 7.28
CA ARG A 22 9.19 17.52 7.13
C ARG A 22 9.97 17.02 5.92
N ILE A 23 10.12 17.85 4.89
CA ILE A 23 10.95 17.55 3.72
C ILE A 23 12.40 17.85 4.07
N ARG A 24 13.27 16.87 3.82
CA ARG A 24 14.72 16.99 3.97
C ARG A 24 15.39 16.61 2.67
N LYS A 25 16.65 17.00 2.51
CA LYS A 25 17.46 16.68 1.33
C LYS A 25 18.84 16.19 1.78
N ASP A 26 19.29 15.13 1.16
CA ASP A 26 20.69 14.67 1.23
C ASP A 26 21.22 14.33 -0.17
N GLU A 27 22.34 13.63 -0.24
CA GLU A 27 23.01 13.22 -1.48
C GLU A 27 22.12 12.36 -2.40
N ASN A 28 21.15 11.62 -1.84
CA ASN A 28 20.23 10.77 -2.59
C ASN A 28 18.92 11.49 -2.98
N GLY A 29 18.80 12.78 -2.66
CA GLY A 29 17.66 13.61 -3.04
C GLY A 29 16.72 13.97 -1.88
N TYR A 30 15.48 14.32 -2.23
CA TYR A 30 14.46 14.72 -1.26
C TYR A 30 13.84 13.51 -0.58
N TYR A 31 13.62 13.60 0.73
CA TYR A 31 13.01 12.55 1.52
C TYR A 31 12.15 13.10 2.66
N ILE A 32 11.26 12.25 3.15
CA ILE A 32 10.61 12.43 4.46
C ILE A 32 10.99 11.28 5.39
N MET A 33 10.89 11.52 6.70
CA MET A 33 11.05 10.46 7.69
C MET A 33 9.71 9.73 7.84
N SER A 34 9.68 8.43 7.53
CA SER A 34 8.55 7.57 7.87
C SER A 34 8.48 7.40 9.38
N LEU A 35 7.38 7.85 10.00
CA LEU A 35 7.16 7.69 11.44
C LEU A 35 6.90 6.23 11.83
N SER A 36 6.28 5.45 10.94
CA SER A 36 5.95 4.04 11.18
C SER A 36 7.20 3.16 11.14
N GLU A 37 8.13 3.45 10.24
CA GLU A 37 9.30 2.58 10.01
C GLU A 37 10.60 3.15 10.58
N ASN A 38 10.61 4.44 10.93
CA ASN A 38 11.80 5.21 11.30
C ASN A 38 12.89 5.13 10.22
N SER A 39 12.47 5.21 8.95
CA SER A 39 13.30 5.12 7.76
C SER A 39 13.15 6.39 6.90
N LYS A 40 14.16 6.68 6.09
CA LYS A 40 14.04 7.70 5.05
C LYS A 40 13.23 7.13 3.90
N VAL A 41 12.22 7.88 3.45
CA VAL A 41 11.47 7.56 2.24
C VAL A 41 11.77 8.64 1.22
N TYR A 42 12.53 8.29 0.20
CA TYR A 42 12.85 9.19 -0.90
C TYR A 42 11.65 9.29 -1.84
N PHE A 43 11.33 10.51 -2.27
CA PHE A 43 10.21 10.74 -3.19
C PHE A 43 10.42 9.99 -4.51
N GLU A 44 11.64 9.99 -5.03
CA GLU A 44 11.97 9.32 -6.28
C GLU A 44 11.80 7.79 -6.19
N ASP A 45 12.25 7.17 -5.10
CA ASP A 45 12.06 5.73 -4.89
C ASP A 45 10.57 5.36 -4.79
N PHE A 46 9.78 6.18 -4.10
CA PHE A 46 8.33 6.00 -4.02
C PHE A 46 7.69 6.09 -5.41
N TYR A 47 7.98 7.14 -6.18
CA TYR A 47 7.41 7.31 -7.52
C TYR A 47 7.87 6.23 -8.49
N ARG A 48 9.14 5.81 -8.44
CA ARG A 48 9.66 4.70 -9.24
C ARG A 48 8.93 3.40 -8.92
N PHE A 49 8.73 3.10 -7.64
CA PHE A 49 7.97 1.92 -7.21
C PHE A 49 6.53 1.96 -7.75
N MET A 50 5.87 3.12 -7.66
CA MET A 50 4.51 3.29 -8.16
C MET A 50 4.42 3.09 -9.68
N GLU A 51 5.36 3.65 -10.44
CA GLU A 51 5.41 3.48 -11.90
C GLU A 51 5.68 2.03 -12.33
N MET A 52 6.63 1.36 -11.68
CA MET A 52 6.93 -0.05 -11.97
C MET A 52 5.73 -0.96 -11.66
N THR A 53 5.12 -0.76 -10.49
CA THR A 53 3.95 -1.54 -10.07
C THR A 53 2.76 -1.28 -10.99
N TYR A 54 2.55 -0.01 -11.39
CA TYR A 54 1.51 0.37 -12.32
C TYR A 54 1.64 -0.36 -13.65
N ASN A 55 2.82 -0.33 -14.26
CA ASN A 55 3.07 -0.95 -15.55
C ASN A 55 2.79 -2.47 -15.52
N ARG A 56 3.25 -3.16 -14.48
CA ARG A 56 2.97 -4.59 -14.27
C ARG A 56 1.47 -4.86 -14.11
N ALA A 57 0.79 -4.05 -13.29
CA ALA A 57 -0.64 -4.20 -13.04
C ALA A 57 -1.47 -3.96 -14.31
N THR A 58 -1.13 -2.95 -15.11
CA THR A 58 -1.80 -2.67 -16.40
C THR A 58 -1.57 -3.78 -17.41
N GLU A 59 -0.34 -4.29 -17.53
CA GLU A 59 -0.04 -5.41 -18.42
C GLU A 59 -0.84 -6.66 -18.03
N GLU A 60 -0.86 -6.99 -16.73
CA GLU A 60 -1.63 -8.14 -16.24
C GLU A 60 -3.14 -7.94 -16.43
N ARG A 61 -3.65 -6.70 -16.26
CA ARG A 61 -5.06 -6.40 -16.53
C ARG A 61 -5.45 -6.65 -17.98
N ASN A 62 -4.59 -6.28 -18.91
CA ASN A 62 -4.79 -6.53 -20.34
C ASN A 62 -4.79 -8.02 -20.66
N ARG A 63 -3.83 -8.78 -20.09
CA ARG A 63 -3.80 -10.24 -20.21
C ARG A 63 -5.06 -10.90 -19.65
N LEU A 64 -5.61 -10.41 -18.54
CA LEU A 64 -6.87 -10.92 -17.98
C LEU A 64 -8.06 -10.62 -18.88
N ASN A 65 -8.12 -9.44 -19.51
CA ASN A 65 -9.16 -9.12 -20.49
C ASN A 65 -9.15 -10.10 -21.66
N GLU A 66 -7.97 -10.40 -22.21
CA GLU A 66 -7.81 -11.37 -23.29
C GLU A 66 -8.26 -12.77 -22.86
N LYS A 67 -7.84 -13.22 -21.66
CA LYS A 67 -8.26 -14.51 -21.09
C LYS A 67 -9.76 -14.60 -20.89
N ILE A 68 -10.40 -13.55 -20.38
CA ILE A 68 -11.86 -13.50 -20.19
C ILE A 68 -12.56 -13.56 -21.54
N ALA A 69 -12.11 -12.80 -22.54
CA ALA A 69 -12.73 -12.77 -23.86
C ALA A 69 -12.60 -14.10 -24.63
N GLN A 70 -11.52 -14.84 -24.40
CA GLN A 70 -11.26 -16.14 -25.05
C GLN A 70 -11.90 -17.33 -24.31
N THR A 71 -12.32 -17.14 -23.06
CA THR A 71 -12.91 -18.22 -22.25
C THR A 71 -14.42 -18.27 -22.46
N GLY A 72 -14.92 -19.39 -22.97
CA GLY A 72 -16.36 -19.57 -23.18
C GLY A 72 -17.16 -19.60 -21.87
N ASP A 73 -18.42 -19.17 -21.92
CA ASP A 73 -19.31 -19.02 -20.76
C ASP A 73 -19.56 -20.33 -19.98
N GLN A 74 -19.30 -21.49 -20.60
CA GLN A 74 -19.36 -22.79 -19.90
C GLN A 74 -18.29 -22.97 -18.81
N HIS A 75 -17.23 -22.16 -18.80
CA HIS A 75 -16.12 -22.24 -17.82
C HIS A 75 -16.27 -21.22 -16.70
N LEU A 76 -17.41 -21.26 -16.01
CA LEU A 76 -17.79 -20.30 -14.97
C LEU A 76 -16.73 -20.14 -13.88
N GLU A 77 -16.15 -21.24 -13.40
CA GLU A 77 -15.13 -21.23 -12.34
C GLU A 77 -13.87 -20.45 -12.78
N THR A 78 -13.36 -20.74 -13.98
CA THR A 78 -12.19 -20.07 -14.57
C THR A 78 -12.47 -18.58 -14.79
N LEU A 79 -13.66 -18.24 -15.29
CA LEU A 79 -14.08 -16.85 -15.45
C LEU A 79 -14.18 -16.12 -14.11
N SER A 80 -14.70 -16.77 -13.06
CA SER A 80 -14.75 -16.20 -11.71
C SER A 80 -13.36 -15.93 -11.15
N TYR A 81 -12.40 -16.84 -11.38
CA TYR A 81 -11.01 -16.64 -10.98
C TYR A 81 -10.38 -15.43 -11.70
N TYR A 82 -10.52 -15.33 -13.03
CA TYR A 82 -9.97 -14.20 -13.78
C TYR A 82 -10.60 -12.87 -13.38
N ARG A 83 -11.92 -12.85 -13.15
CA ARG A 83 -12.65 -11.68 -12.66
C ARG A 83 -12.20 -11.27 -11.26
N ALA A 84 -12.03 -12.22 -10.34
CA ALA A 84 -11.51 -11.96 -9.00
C ALA A 84 -10.11 -11.32 -9.04
N ARG A 85 -9.20 -11.86 -9.87
CA ARG A 85 -7.86 -11.28 -10.06
C ARG A 85 -7.95 -9.88 -10.68
N GLY A 86 -8.90 -9.68 -11.61
CA GLY A 86 -9.22 -8.40 -12.21
C GLY A 86 -9.63 -7.35 -11.17
N VAL A 87 -10.52 -7.69 -10.24
CA VAL A 87 -10.94 -6.79 -9.15
C VAL A 87 -9.76 -6.32 -8.30
N VAL A 88 -8.87 -7.25 -7.90
CA VAL A 88 -7.68 -6.93 -7.10
C VAL A 88 -6.76 -5.95 -7.85
N ILE A 89 -6.53 -6.20 -9.14
CA ILE A 89 -5.69 -5.36 -9.98
C ILE A 89 -6.32 -3.99 -10.25
N ASP A 90 -7.63 -3.94 -10.50
CA ASP A 90 -8.35 -2.69 -10.73
C ASP A 90 -8.31 -1.78 -9.47
N LEU A 91 -8.42 -2.36 -8.28
CA LEU A 91 -8.23 -1.65 -7.01
C LEU A 91 -6.80 -1.16 -6.83
N LEU A 92 -5.80 -1.96 -7.17
CA LEU A 92 -4.39 -1.58 -7.11
C LEU A 92 -4.11 -0.40 -8.04
N ILE A 93 -4.49 -0.50 -9.32
CA ILE A 93 -4.33 0.56 -10.33
C ILE A 93 -4.98 1.86 -9.85
N ARG A 94 -6.23 1.80 -9.38
CA ARG A 94 -6.96 2.98 -8.88
C ARG A 94 -6.25 3.60 -7.68
N THR A 95 -5.72 2.78 -6.78
CA THR A 95 -4.99 3.25 -5.60
C THR A 95 -3.67 3.91 -6.00
N ILE A 96 -2.93 3.32 -6.95
CA ILE A 96 -1.70 3.91 -7.48
C ILE A 96 -1.98 5.28 -8.10
N LYS A 97 -2.97 5.39 -9.00
CA LYS A 97 -3.31 6.69 -9.63
C LYS A 97 -3.62 7.77 -8.61
N ARG A 98 -4.41 7.42 -7.57
CA ARG A 98 -4.76 8.34 -6.49
C ARG A 98 -3.53 8.81 -5.71
N PHE A 99 -2.67 7.89 -5.29
CA PHE A 99 -1.51 8.22 -4.46
C PHE A 99 -0.37 8.88 -5.27
N TYR A 100 -0.25 8.56 -6.55
CA TYR A 100 0.78 9.12 -7.42
C TYR A 100 0.53 10.62 -7.68
N ALA A 101 -0.74 11.01 -7.90
CA ALA A 101 -1.11 12.38 -8.25
C ALA A 101 -1.37 13.30 -7.05
N ASP A 102 -1.62 12.73 -5.87
CA ASP A 102 -1.94 13.50 -4.68
C ASP A 102 -0.73 14.34 -4.23
N ASN A 103 -0.97 15.62 -3.97
CA ASN A 103 0.01 16.59 -3.52
C ASN A 103 -0.43 17.30 -2.23
N SER A 104 -1.55 16.86 -1.63
CA SER A 104 -2.18 17.52 -0.49
C SER A 104 -1.55 17.12 0.84
N ASN A 105 -0.98 15.92 0.92
CA ASN A 105 -0.47 15.36 2.17
C ASN A 105 0.76 14.46 1.94
N PHE A 106 1.85 14.72 2.66
CA PHE A 106 3.05 13.86 2.65
C PHE A 106 2.83 12.46 3.20
N GLY A 107 1.75 12.22 3.94
CA GLY A 107 1.39 10.89 4.42
C GLY A 107 1.16 9.85 3.32
N ILE A 108 1.01 10.28 2.07
CA ILE A 108 0.97 9.37 0.90
C ILE A 108 2.34 8.84 0.52
N ILE A 109 3.41 9.56 0.85
CA ILE A 109 4.79 9.18 0.54
C ILE A 109 5.20 8.19 1.61
N MET A 110 5.30 6.93 1.21
CA MET A 110 5.53 5.83 2.13
C MET A 110 6.37 4.77 1.45
N THR A 111 6.88 3.83 2.23
CA THR A 111 7.59 2.70 1.66
C THR A 111 6.63 1.77 0.90
N PRO A 112 7.17 0.96 -0.02
CA PRO A 112 6.41 -0.08 -0.69
C PRO A 112 5.61 -0.98 0.26
N TRP A 113 6.16 -1.21 1.46
CA TRP A 113 5.58 -2.08 2.49
C TRP A 113 4.31 -1.46 3.08
N CYS A 114 4.40 -0.21 3.52
CA CYS A 114 3.25 0.55 4.00
C CYS A 114 2.18 0.68 2.91
N PHE A 115 2.57 0.90 1.65
CA PHE A 115 1.64 0.95 0.53
C PHE A 115 0.91 -0.39 0.34
N GLY A 116 1.64 -1.51 0.42
CA GLY A 116 1.05 -2.85 0.37
C GLY A 116 -0.01 -3.07 1.44
N THR A 117 0.24 -2.62 2.68
CA THR A 117 -0.76 -2.69 3.77
C THR A 117 -2.01 -1.86 3.47
N VAL A 118 -1.85 -0.65 2.93
CA VAL A 118 -2.98 0.21 2.52
C VAL A 118 -3.83 -0.48 1.44
N VAL A 119 -3.20 -1.11 0.46
CA VAL A 119 -3.92 -1.82 -0.61
C VAL A 119 -4.63 -3.06 -0.07
N LEU A 120 -4.00 -3.82 0.84
CA LEU A 120 -4.64 -4.96 1.52
C LEU A 120 -5.91 -4.53 2.25
N GLU A 121 -5.85 -3.46 3.05
CA GLU A 121 -7.02 -2.93 3.77
C GLU A 121 -8.13 -2.51 2.79
N LYS A 122 -7.76 -1.84 1.69
CA LYS A 122 -8.74 -1.46 0.65
C LYS A 122 -9.42 -2.66 0.01
N ILE A 123 -8.71 -3.76 -0.21
CA ILE A 123 -9.29 -4.99 -0.76
C ILE A 123 -10.25 -5.64 0.24
N GLU A 124 -9.88 -5.71 1.53
CA GLU A 124 -10.76 -6.26 2.56
C GLU A 124 -12.06 -5.45 2.68
N VAL A 125 -11.96 -4.12 2.71
CA VAL A 125 -13.13 -3.24 2.73
C VAL A 125 -13.96 -3.39 1.45
N TYR A 126 -13.33 -3.51 0.29
CA TYR A 126 -14.06 -3.71 -0.97
C TYR A 126 -14.80 -5.05 -0.99
N LYS A 127 -14.16 -6.13 -0.55
CA LYS A 127 -14.75 -7.47 -0.41
C LYS A 127 -15.97 -7.47 0.51
N GLU A 128 -15.89 -6.77 1.64
CA GLU A 128 -17.01 -6.61 2.58
C GLU A 128 -18.19 -5.88 1.92
N ARG A 129 -17.90 -4.81 1.16
CA ARG A 129 -18.93 -4.07 0.42
C ARG A 129 -19.56 -4.88 -0.71
N ILE A 130 -18.78 -5.70 -1.43
CA ILE A 130 -19.32 -6.65 -2.43
C ILE A 130 -20.29 -7.62 -1.76
N SER A 131 -19.92 -8.17 -0.61
CA SER A 131 -20.75 -9.12 0.13
C SER A 131 -22.08 -8.52 0.61
N ARG A 132 -22.13 -7.19 0.77
CA ARG A 132 -23.35 -6.42 1.11
C ARG A 132 -24.15 -5.95 -0.11
N GLY A 133 -23.65 -6.14 -1.32
CA GLY A 133 -24.28 -5.62 -2.55
C GLY A 133 -24.16 -4.10 -2.73
N GLU A 134 -23.17 -3.47 -2.10
CA GLU A 134 -22.97 -2.00 -2.11
C GLU A 134 -22.02 -1.53 -3.24
N VAL A 135 -21.73 -2.42 -4.20
CA VAL A 135 -20.73 -2.21 -5.26
C VAL A 135 -21.29 -2.69 -6.58
N GLU A 136 -21.29 -1.80 -7.57
CA GLU A 136 -21.50 -2.13 -8.98
C GLU A 136 -20.14 -2.26 -9.67
N ASP A 137 -19.77 -3.47 -10.08
CA ASP A 137 -18.49 -3.77 -10.73
C ASP A 137 -18.73 -4.74 -11.89
N ALA A 138 -18.19 -4.43 -13.07
CA ALA A 138 -18.36 -5.24 -14.28
C ALA A 138 -17.75 -6.66 -14.14
N ASN A 139 -16.81 -6.85 -13.21
CA ASN A 139 -16.23 -8.15 -12.90
C ASN A 139 -17.13 -8.99 -11.97
N ILE A 140 -18.20 -8.42 -11.42
CA ILE A 140 -19.11 -9.09 -10.49
C ILE A 140 -20.43 -9.33 -11.21
N VAL A 141 -20.62 -10.57 -11.66
CA VAL A 141 -21.86 -11.02 -12.32
C VAL A 141 -22.88 -11.46 -11.27
N ASP A 142 -24.11 -11.78 -11.68
CA ASP A 142 -25.30 -12.09 -10.88
C ASP A 142 -25.09 -12.99 -9.64
N TYR A 143 -24.05 -13.82 -9.62
CA TYR A 143 -23.66 -14.60 -8.44
C TYR A 143 -22.24 -14.23 -7.93
N PRO A 144 -22.14 -13.26 -6.98
CA PRO A 144 -20.84 -12.74 -6.51
C PRO A 144 -20.03 -13.74 -5.67
N TYR A 145 -20.65 -14.82 -5.19
CA TYR A 145 -20.03 -15.75 -4.23
C TYR A 145 -18.68 -16.30 -4.70
N TYR A 146 -18.60 -16.79 -5.94
CA TYR A 146 -17.36 -17.37 -6.47
C TYR A 146 -16.26 -16.32 -6.62
N VAL A 147 -16.61 -15.11 -7.07
CA VAL A 147 -15.65 -14.00 -7.21
C VAL A 147 -15.12 -13.57 -5.85
N VAL A 148 -16.00 -13.40 -4.85
CA VAL A 148 -15.62 -13.05 -3.47
C VAL A 148 -14.70 -14.10 -2.85
N LYS A 149 -15.05 -15.38 -3.01
CA LYS A 149 -14.23 -16.51 -2.55
C LYS A 149 -12.83 -16.46 -3.16
N TYR A 150 -12.72 -16.31 -4.48
CA TYR A 150 -11.41 -16.23 -5.13
C TYR A 150 -10.62 -14.99 -4.74
N ILE A 151 -11.27 -13.84 -4.54
CA ILE A 151 -10.58 -12.65 -4.02
C ILE A 151 -9.88 -12.99 -2.70
N GLU A 152 -10.59 -13.63 -1.76
CA GLU A 152 -10.04 -14.04 -0.46
C GLU A 152 -8.86 -15.01 -0.59
N GLU A 153 -8.90 -15.91 -1.58
CA GLU A 153 -7.82 -16.88 -1.80
C GLU A 153 -6.58 -16.25 -2.44
N ILE A 154 -6.74 -15.29 -3.37
CA ILE A 154 -5.65 -14.90 -4.29
C ILE A 154 -5.07 -13.51 -4.04
N TYR A 155 -5.75 -12.64 -3.28
CA TYR A 155 -5.37 -11.23 -3.21
C TYR A 155 -3.94 -11.00 -2.70
N LYS A 156 -3.49 -11.76 -1.69
CA LYS A 156 -2.11 -11.64 -1.17
C LYS A 156 -1.08 -12.04 -2.21
N THR A 157 -1.25 -13.21 -2.84
CA THR A 157 -0.34 -13.70 -3.87
C THR A 157 -0.29 -12.76 -5.07
N THR A 158 -1.46 -12.27 -5.50
CA THR A 158 -1.56 -11.30 -6.59
C THR A 158 -0.80 -10.02 -6.26
N LEU A 159 -0.95 -9.48 -5.04
CA LEU A 159 -0.20 -8.29 -4.62
C LEU A 159 1.31 -8.53 -4.52
N LEU A 160 1.74 -9.69 -4.01
CA LEU A 160 3.17 -10.04 -3.96
C LEU A 160 3.77 -10.06 -5.37
N GLU A 161 3.07 -10.67 -6.33
CA GLU A 161 3.48 -10.68 -7.74
C GLU A 161 3.57 -9.25 -8.32
N MET A 162 2.58 -8.39 -8.06
CA MET A 162 2.56 -7.03 -8.61
C MET A 162 3.64 -6.14 -7.98
N PHE A 163 3.85 -6.26 -6.67
CA PHE A 163 4.88 -5.51 -5.95
C PHE A 163 6.29 -6.07 -6.12
N ASP A 164 6.43 -7.30 -6.65
CA ASP A 164 7.71 -8.02 -6.74
C ASP A 164 8.35 -8.16 -5.36
N PHE A 165 7.51 -8.58 -4.42
CA PHE A 165 7.89 -8.84 -3.03
C PHE A 165 8.19 -10.32 -2.83
N PRO A 166 9.07 -10.68 -1.88
CA PRO A 166 9.26 -12.07 -1.51
C PRO A 166 7.98 -12.65 -0.88
N ASP A 167 7.78 -13.96 -1.01
CA ASP A 167 6.60 -14.68 -0.48
C ASP A 167 6.37 -14.50 1.04
N SER A 168 7.37 -14.01 1.76
CA SER A 168 7.32 -13.70 3.19
C SER A 168 6.74 -12.33 3.53
N ALA A 169 6.59 -11.40 2.56
CA ALA A 169 6.30 -9.98 2.81
C ALA A 169 4.91 -9.68 3.40
N PHE A 170 4.00 -10.66 3.46
CA PHE A 170 2.67 -10.55 4.10
C PHE A 170 2.34 -11.65 5.11
N GLN A 171 3.33 -12.46 5.53
CA GLN A 171 3.13 -13.43 6.61
C GLN A 171 3.06 -12.67 7.94
N MET A 172 1.85 -12.49 8.47
CA MET A 172 1.43 -11.69 9.65
C MET A 172 2.39 -11.54 10.86
N ARG A 173 3.44 -12.36 11.00
CA ARG A 173 4.35 -12.34 12.15
C ARG A 173 5.48 -11.31 12.06
N TRP A 174 5.82 -10.76 10.90
CA TRP A 174 6.92 -9.79 10.78
C TRP A 174 6.47 -8.33 10.91
N GLN A 175 5.30 -7.99 10.36
CA GLN A 175 4.73 -6.63 10.41
C GLN A 175 4.31 -6.22 11.85
N TYR A 176 3.67 -7.12 12.61
CA TYR A 176 3.32 -6.85 14.01
C TYR A 176 4.49 -7.00 14.98
N SER A 177 5.43 -7.92 14.75
CA SER A 177 6.55 -8.12 15.69
C SER A 177 7.58 -6.99 15.64
N GLU A 178 7.81 -6.36 14.49
CA GLU A 178 8.69 -5.19 14.38
C GLU A 178 8.02 -3.91 14.91
N LEU A 179 6.72 -3.71 14.67
CA LEU A 179 5.95 -2.63 15.31
C LEU A 179 5.91 -2.82 16.84
N LEU A 180 5.55 -4.01 17.34
CA LEU A 180 5.50 -4.29 18.79
C LEU A 180 6.87 -4.21 19.48
N LYS A 181 7.95 -4.70 18.86
CA LYS A 181 9.32 -4.56 19.41
C LYS A 181 9.74 -3.09 19.49
N LYS A 182 9.39 -2.27 18.49
CA LYS A 182 9.73 -0.84 18.46
C LYS A 182 8.91 -0.04 19.48
N TYR A 183 7.59 -0.26 19.58
CA TYR A 183 6.76 0.39 20.61
C TYR A 183 7.16 -0.04 22.02
N SER A 184 7.48 -1.32 22.23
CA SER A 184 8.00 -1.81 23.51
C SER A 184 9.29 -1.08 23.91
N LYS A 185 10.26 -0.93 22.98
CA LYS A 185 11.52 -0.23 23.26
C LYS A 185 11.31 1.26 23.56
N ILE A 186 10.40 1.94 22.87
CA ILE A 186 10.07 3.35 23.12
C ILE A 186 9.38 3.51 24.48
N LEU A 187 8.41 2.65 24.81
CA LEU A 187 7.74 2.64 26.12
C LEU A 187 8.73 2.37 27.26
N THR A 188 9.67 1.44 27.10
CA THR A 188 10.73 1.18 28.08
C THR A 188 11.64 2.40 28.28
N ASN A 189 12.01 3.09 27.21
CA ASN A 189 12.84 4.30 27.29
C ASN A 189 12.12 5.47 27.96
N ILE A 190 10.82 5.67 27.67
CA ILE A 190 9.99 6.71 28.31
C ILE A 190 9.81 6.40 29.80
N THR A 191 9.55 5.13 30.14
CA THR A 191 9.40 4.70 31.54
C THR A 191 10.72 4.85 32.31
N GLY A 192 11.85 4.51 31.70
CA GLY A 192 13.18 4.71 32.27
C GLY A 192 13.49 6.19 32.50
N SER A 193 13.15 7.05 31.53
CA SER A 193 13.35 8.50 31.63
C SER A 193 12.46 9.12 32.71
N LEU A 194 11.18 8.73 32.79
CA LEU A 194 10.27 9.18 33.84
C LEU A 194 10.71 8.73 35.23
N ASN A 195 11.16 7.48 35.38
CA ASN A 195 11.69 6.99 36.66
C ASN A 195 12.98 7.70 37.06
N SER A 196 13.85 8.07 36.11
CA SER A 196 15.04 8.88 36.37
C SER A 196 14.70 10.31 36.80
N VAL A 197 13.66 10.91 36.22
CA VAL A 197 13.19 12.25 36.61
C VAL A 197 12.51 12.19 37.98
N LEU A 198 11.67 11.19 38.24
CA LEU A 198 11.02 10.98 39.54
C LEU A 198 12.05 10.71 40.65
N SER A 199 13.11 9.95 40.37
CA SER A 199 14.18 9.71 41.35
C SER A 199 15.00 10.97 41.63
N MET A 200 15.27 11.81 40.61
CA MET A 200 15.89 13.13 40.81
C MET A 200 15.03 14.03 41.69
N ILE A 201 13.73 14.14 41.42
CA ILE A 201 12.82 14.99 42.21
C ILE A 201 12.71 14.48 43.67
N LYS A 202 12.68 13.15 43.85
CA LYS A 202 12.60 12.54 45.19
C LYS A 202 13.89 12.73 46.01
N ASN A 203 15.04 12.81 45.34
CA ASN A 203 16.32 13.12 45.98
C ASN A 203 16.52 14.63 46.21
N TYR A 204 15.85 15.50 45.45
CA TYR A 204 15.90 16.95 45.61
C TYR A 204 15.01 17.46 46.76
N ASN A 205 13.95 16.72 47.10
CA ASN A 205 13.05 17.00 48.22
C ASN A 205 13.50 16.35 49.54
N ARG A 206 14.80 16.07 49.71
CA ARG A 206 15.41 15.56 50.93
C ARG A 206 16.53 16.47 51.41
#